data_AF-A0A8H6KW50-F1
#
_entry.id   AF-A0A8H6KW50-F1
#
_cell.length_a   1.000
_cell.length_b   1.000
_cell.length_c   1.000
_cell.angle_alpha   90.00
_cell.angle_beta   90.00
_cell.angle_gamma   90.00
#
_symmetry.space_group_name_H-M   'P 1'
#
loop_
_entity.id
_entity.type
_entity.pdbx_description
1 polymer ?
#
loop_
_entity_poly.entity_id
_entity_poly.type
_entity_poly.pdbx_seq_one_letter_code
_entity_poly.pdbx_strand_id
1 'polypeptide(L)'
;MSSLLPNKNELREQAVEGRPITQTEASTIASADKNFVAKAGDVARKPANEITKEDAAQVQSAEARVLGGRPSKGSTSADVQSLADENAKVQEQ
;
A
#
# COMPACT_ATOMS: atom_id res chain seq x y z
N MET A 1 4.57 17.86 -8.92
CA MET A 1 5.87 17.63 -8.25
C MET A 1 5.92 16.17 -7.86
N SER A 2 6.75 15.39 -8.54
CA SER A 2 6.81 13.92 -8.43
C SER A 2 7.67 13.47 -7.25
N SER A 3 7.14 12.50 -6.49
CA SER A 3 7.77 11.59 -5.50
C SER A 3 9.10 12.02 -4.86
N LEU A 4 9.05 12.42 -3.57
CA LEU A 4 10.23 12.67 -2.73
C LEU A 4 10.41 11.61 -1.63
N LEU A 5 10.03 10.36 -1.92
CA LEU A 5 10.51 9.21 -1.13
C LEU A 5 11.71 8.61 -1.86
N PRO A 6 12.89 8.53 -1.21
CA PRO A 6 13.98 7.74 -1.75
C PRO A 6 13.50 6.30 -1.91
N ASN A 7 13.66 5.75 -3.09
CA ASN A 7 13.35 4.36 -3.36
C ASN A 7 14.31 3.44 -2.59
N LYS A 8 14.02 2.14 -2.55
CA LYS A 8 14.80 1.16 -1.78
C LYS A 8 16.30 1.16 -2.09
N ASN A 9 16.70 1.49 -3.33
CA ASN A 9 18.11 1.56 -3.70
C ASN A 9 18.77 2.84 -3.14
N GLU A 10 18.08 3.98 -3.25
CA GLU A 10 18.55 5.26 -2.69
C GLU A 10 18.70 5.19 -1.17
N LEU A 11 17.75 4.56 -0.46
CA LEU A 11 17.85 4.32 0.98
C LEU A 11 19.06 3.44 1.35
N ARG A 12 19.38 2.44 0.53
CA ARG A 12 20.55 1.57 0.76
C ARG A 12 21.86 2.34 0.57
N GLU A 13 21.95 3.17 -0.46
CA GLU A 13 23.12 4.01 -0.72
C GLU A 13 23.32 5.02 0.42
N GLN A 14 22.27 5.72 0.83
CA GLN A 14 22.30 6.62 1.98
C GLN A 14 22.75 5.90 3.27
N ALA A 15 22.28 4.67 3.51
CA ALA A 15 22.67 3.88 4.66
C ALA A 15 24.15 3.45 4.62
N VAL A 16 24.68 3.08 3.45
CA VAL A 16 26.11 2.78 3.26
C VAL A 16 26.96 4.01 3.56
N GLU A 17 26.50 5.20 3.19
CA GLU A 17 27.16 6.47 3.47
C GLU A 17 26.94 6.98 4.92
N GLY A 18 26.16 6.27 5.74
CA GLY A 18 25.87 6.67 7.11
C GLY A 18 25.03 7.95 7.23
N ARG A 19 24.28 8.31 6.18
CA ARG A 19 23.43 9.50 6.21
C ARG A 19 22.22 9.27 7.12
N PRO A 20 21.90 10.21 8.02
CA PRO A 20 20.71 10.09 8.85
C PRO A 20 19.44 10.27 8.00
N ILE A 21 18.37 9.56 8.37
CA ILE A 21 17.02 9.85 7.84
C ILE A 21 16.63 11.26 8.26
N THR A 22 16.28 12.10 7.29
CA THR A 22 15.87 13.49 7.52
C THR A 22 14.43 13.57 8.02
N GLN A 23 14.05 14.70 8.62
CA GLN A 23 12.67 14.95 9.05
C GLN A 23 11.67 14.87 7.87
N THR A 24 12.09 15.29 6.67
CA THR A 24 11.26 15.21 5.46
C THR A 24 11.02 13.77 5.03
N GLU A 25 12.06 12.94 5.01
CA GLU A 25 11.94 11.51 4.69
C GLU A 25 11.08 10.78 5.73
N ALA A 26 11.32 11.02 7.02
CA ALA A 26 10.51 10.47 8.10
C ALA A 26 9.03 10.88 8.01
N SER A 27 8.76 12.16 7.70
CA SER A 27 7.38 12.67 7.52
C SER A 27 6.68 12.03 6.33
N THR A 28 7.43 11.71 5.28
CA THR A 28 6.86 11.12 4.07
C THR A 28 6.58 9.64 4.27
N ILE A 29 7.45 8.90 4.98
CA ILE A 29 7.20 7.51 5.41
C ILE A 29 5.94 7.46 6.28
N ALA A 30 5.86 8.32 7.31
CA ALA A 30 4.69 8.40 8.18
C ALA A 30 3.39 8.73 7.42
N SER A 31 3.48 9.52 6.34
CA SER A 31 2.33 9.84 5.50
C SER A 31 1.89 8.64 4.65
N ALA A 32 2.85 7.86 4.11
CA ALA A 32 2.55 6.63 3.38
C ALA A 32 1.89 5.58 4.29
N ASP A 33 2.42 5.39 5.50
CA ASP A 33 1.85 4.48 6.50
C ASP A 33 0.42 4.86 6.87
N LYS A 34 0.19 6.14 7.20
CA LYS A 34 -1.16 6.65 7.50
C LYS A 34 -2.11 6.45 6.34
N ASN A 35 -1.65 6.67 5.11
CA ASN A 35 -2.47 6.47 3.92
C ASN A 35 -2.87 4.99 3.74
N PHE A 36 -1.92 4.07 3.89
CA PHE A 36 -2.18 2.64 3.81
C PHE A 36 -3.16 2.18 4.90
N VAL A 37 -2.91 2.56 6.16
CA VAL A 37 -3.81 2.22 7.29
C VAL A 37 -5.21 2.77 7.07
N ALA A 38 -5.34 3.99 6.56
CA ALA A 38 -6.65 4.57 6.24
C ALA A 38 -7.37 3.76 5.16
N LYS A 39 -6.70 3.46 4.04
CA LYS A 39 -7.30 2.70 2.94
C LYS A 39 -7.68 1.28 3.33
N ALA A 40 -6.79 0.56 4.01
CA ALA A 40 -7.09 -0.78 4.52
C ALA A 40 -8.24 -0.74 5.54
N GLY A 41 -8.27 0.27 6.42
CA GLY A 41 -9.34 0.46 7.40
C GLY A 41 -10.70 0.77 6.76
N ASP A 42 -10.73 1.57 5.69
CA ASP A 42 -11.96 1.86 4.95
C ASP A 42 -12.53 0.59 4.30
N VAL A 43 -11.68 -0.26 3.73
CA VAL A 43 -12.07 -1.56 3.17
C VAL A 43 -12.53 -2.52 4.26
N ALA A 44 -11.83 -2.59 5.40
CA ALA A 44 -12.15 -3.50 6.50
C ALA A 44 -13.52 -3.22 7.15
N ARG A 45 -14.07 -2.01 7.00
CA ARG A 45 -15.41 -1.65 7.51
C ARG A 45 -16.54 -1.98 6.53
N LYS A 46 -16.22 -2.33 5.27
CA LYS A 46 -17.23 -2.70 4.29
C LYS A 46 -17.73 -4.12 4.54
N PRO A 47 -19.00 -4.44 4.20
CA PRO A 47 -19.44 -5.82 4.08
C PRO A 47 -18.53 -6.60 3.12
N ALA A 48 -18.20 -7.85 3.47
CA ALA A 48 -17.22 -8.63 2.72
C ALA A 48 -17.61 -8.82 1.24
N ASN A 49 -18.90 -8.92 0.95
CA ASN A 49 -19.46 -9.06 -0.40
C ASN A 49 -19.52 -7.75 -1.21
N GLU A 50 -19.25 -6.60 -0.57
CA GLU A 50 -19.22 -5.28 -1.22
C GLU A 50 -17.80 -4.79 -1.50
N ILE A 51 -16.77 -5.58 -1.16
CA ILE A 51 -15.39 -5.26 -1.48
C ILE A 51 -15.17 -5.40 -2.98
N THR A 52 -14.68 -4.33 -3.61
CA THR A 52 -14.55 -4.19 -5.07
C THR A 52 -13.09 -4.23 -5.55
N LYS A 53 -12.89 -4.37 -6.87
CA LYS A 53 -11.55 -4.26 -7.49
C LYS A 53 -10.92 -2.86 -7.34
N GLU A 54 -11.75 -1.82 -7.28
CA GLU A 54 -11.31 -0.45 -6.98
C GLU A 54 -10.71 -0.38 -5.57
N ASP A 55 -11.38 -0.98 -4.58
CA ASP A 55 -10.89 -1.05 -3.20
C ASP A 55 -9.54 -1.76 -3.12
N ALA A 56 -9.43 -2.92 -3.78
CA ALA A 56 -8.19 -3.68 -3.86
C ALA A 56 -7.06 -2.88 -4.51
N ALA A 57 -7.33 -2.17 -5.61
CA ALA A 57 -6.35 -1.33 -6.29
C ALA A 57 -5.86 -0.17 -5.40
N GLN A 58 -6.75 0.43 -4.61
CA GLN A 58 -6.39 1.51 -3.68
C GLN A 58 -5.50 1.00 -2.54
N VAL A 59 -5.84 -0.14 -1.94
CA VAL A 59 -5.03 -0.76 -0.87
C VAL A 59 -3.67 -1.18 -1.42
N GLN A 60 -3.63 -1.81 -2.60
CA GLN A 60 -2.38 -2.23 -3.27
C GLN A 60 -1.46 -1.05 -3.57
N SER A 61 -2.00 0.05 -4.09
CA SER A 61 -1.24 1.26 -4.38
C SER A 61 -0.65 1.89 -3.12
N ALA A 62 -1.41 1.92 -2.03
CA ALA A 62 -0.95 2.44 -0.75
C ALA A 62 0.11 1.55 -0.10
N GLU A 63 -0.09 0.22 -0.08
CA GLU A 63 0.89 -0.74 0.44
C GLU A 63 2.19 -0.72 -0.36
N ALA A 64 2.10 -0.57 -1.68
CA ALA A 64 3.29 -0.50 -2.54
C ALA A 64 4.19 0.70 -2.21
N ARG A 65 3.59 1.83 -1.80
CA ARG A 65 4.33 3.04 -1.39
C ARG A 65 5.02 2.85 -0.05
N VAL A 66 4.40 2.11 0.88
CA VAL A 66 5.01 1.77 2.17
C VAL A 66 6.19 0.81 1.97
N LEU A 67 6.01 -0.22 1.14
CA LEU A 67 7.03 -1.25 0.92
C LEU A 67 8.14 -0.83 -0.07
N GLY A 68 7.91 0.25 -0.83
CA GLY A 68 8.80 0.66 -1.92
C GLY A 68 8.83 -0.34 -3.07
N GLY A 69 7.73 -1.07 -3.32
CA GLY A 69 7.67 -2.14 -4.31
C GLY A 69 6.32 -2.85 -4.34
N ARG A 70 6.15 -3.81 -5.25
CA ARG A 70 4.88 -4.55 -5.38
C ARG A 70 4.59 -5.37 -4.10
N PRO A 71 3.36 -5.30 -3.54
CA PRO A 71 2.99 -6.14 -2.40
C PRO A 71 3.11 -7.63 -2.72
N SER A 72 3.58 -8.41 -1.74
CA SER A 72 3.80 -9.84 -1.88
C SER A 72 2.49 -10.64 -1.72
N LYS A 73 2.53 -11.91 -2.09
CA LYS A 73 1.46 -12.85 -1.73
C LYS A 73 1.27 -12.90 -0.21
N GLY A 74 0.03 -13.00 0.25
CA GLY A 74 -0.33 -13.02 1.67
C GLY A 74 -0.24 -11.67 2.38
N SER A 75 -0.05 -10.57 1.62
CA SER A 75 -0.21 -9.23 2.16
C SER A 75 -1.68 -8.85 2.25
N THR A 76 -2.01 -7.79 3.00
CA THR A 76 -3.38 -7.29 3.08
C THR A 76 -3.95 -6.96 1.69
N SER A 77 -3.15 -6.38 0.80
CA SER A 77 -3.59 -6.13 -0.59
C SER A 77 -3.92 -7.41 -1.35
N ALA A 78 -3.16 -8.49 -1.13
CA ALA A 78 -3.42 -9.77 -1.77
C ALA A 78 -4.75 -10.37 -1.31
N ASP A 79 -5.06 -10.26 -0.02
CA ASP A 79 -6.32 -10.75 0.56
C ASP A 79 -7.52 -9.95 0.05
N VAL A 80 -7.41 -8.61 0.03
CA VAL A 80 -8.47 -7.72 -0.50
C VAL A 80 -8.72 -7.99 -1.98
N GLN A 81 -7.66 -8.17 -2.79
CA GLN A 81 -7.79 -8.50 -4.21
C GLN A 81 -8.48 -9.86 -4.41
N SER A 82 -8.10 -10.88 -3.63
CA SER A 82 -8.74 -12.20 -3.72
C SER A 82 -10.23 -12.11 -3.42
N LEU A 83 -10.62 -11.37 -2.38
CA LEU A 83 -12.02 -11.20 -2.02
C LEU A 83 -12.81 -10.41 -3.09
N ALA A 84 -12.22 -9.35 -3.64
CA ALA A 84 -12.80 -8.60 -4.73
C ALA A 84 -13.00 -9.45 -6.00
N ASP A 85 -12.04 -10.33 -6.32
CA ASP A 85 -12.14 -11.24 -7.46
C ASP A 85 -13.24 -12.29 -7.26
N GLU A 86 -13.43 -12.82 -6.05
CA GLU A 86 -14.55 -13.72 -5.75
C GLU A 86 -15.90 -12.99 -5.84
N ASN A 87 -16.02 -11.79 -5.29
CA ASN A 87 -17.25 -11.00 -5.36
C ASN A 87 -17.65 -10.66 -6.81
N ALA A 88 -16.67 -10.32 -7.65
CA ALA A 88 -16.92 -10.04 -9.06
C ALA A 88 -17.55 -11.27 -9.77
N LYS A 89 -16.99 -12.47 -9.55
CA LYS A 89 -17.53 -13.71 -10.13
C LYS A 89 -18.96 -14.03 -9.69
N VAL A 90 -19.32 -13.69 -8.45
CA VAL A 90 -20.68 -13.91 -7.91
C VAL A 90 -21.67 -12.91 -8.49
N GLN A 91 -21.25 -11.66 -8.74
CA GLN A 91 -22.11 -10.60 -9.29
C GLN A 91 -22.33 -10.73 -10.82
N GLU A 92 -21.45 -11.46 -11.51
CA GLU A 92 -21.56 -11.76 -12.95
C GLU A 92 -22.43 -13.00 -13.25
N GLN A 93 -22.96 -13.67 -12.22
CA GLN A 93 -23.86 -14.83 -12.32
C GLN A 93 -25.32 -14.44 -12.07
#